data_AF-A0A920IKD4-F1
#
_entry.id   AF-A0A920IKD4-F1
#
_cell.length_a   1.000
_cell.length_b   1.000
_cell.length_c   1.000
_cell.angle_alpha   90.00
_cell.angle_beta   90.00
_cell.angle_gamma   90.00
#
_symmetry.space_group_name_H-M   'P 1'
#
loop_
_entity.id
_entity.type
_entity.pdbx_description
1 polymer ?
#
loop_
_entity_poly.entity_id
_entity_poly.type
_entity_poly.pdbx_seq_one_letter_code
_entity_poly.pdbx_strand_id
1 'polypeptide(L)' 'MNTFKKLFFASLISISSFSFAEVSLSGNIAVTTDYVWRGMTQNAEDPSVSGGFDLEHEQRFLHWIVGC' A
#
# COMPACT_ATOMS: atom_id res chain seq x y z
N MET A 1 -44.36 15.23 22.63
CA MET A 1 -43.71 15.00 21.30
C MET A 1 -42.31 15.64 21.17
N ASN A 2 -41.79 16.27 22.23
CA ASN A 2 -40.65 17.19 22.13
C ASN A 2 -39.41 16.57 22.80
N THR A 3 -39.60 15.69 23.78
CA THR A 3 -38.56 14.91 24.46
C THR A 3 -38.00 13.79 23.58
N PHE A 4 -38.86 13.10 22.83
CA PHE A 4 -38.44 12.07 21.86
C PHE A 4 -37.62 12.67 20.70
N LYS A 5 -37.97 13.89 20.26
CA LYS A 5 -37.20 14.65 19.26
C LYS A 5 -35.82 15.08 19.77
N LYS A 6 -35.70 15.45 21.05
CA LYS A 6 -34.42 15.79 21.69
C LYS A 6 -33.49 14.58 21.80
N LEU A 7 -34.03 13.40 22.11
CA LEU A 7 -33.28 12.14 22.14
C LEU A 7 -32.76 11.74 20.74
N PHE A 8 -33.56 11.96 19.69
CA PHE A 8 -33.12 11.72 18.32
C PHE A 8 -31.97 12.66 17.91
N PHE A 9 -32.05 13.94 18.29
CA PHE A 9 -31.01 14.93 17.98
C PHE A 9 -29.71 14.72 18.78
N ALA A 10 -29.79 14.19 20.01
CA ALA A 10 -28.62 13.88 20.84
C ALA A 10 -27.84 12.66 20.34
N SER A 11 -28.51 11.69 19.69
CA SER A 11 -27.88 10.49 19.13
C SER A 11 -26.93 10.79 17.95
N LEU A 12 -27.24 11.81 17.15
CA LEU A 12 -26.45 12.20 15.97
C LEU A 12 -25.05 12.74 16.29
N ILE A 13 -24.78 13.14 17.55
CA ILE A 13 -23.51 13.76 17.95
C ILE A 13 -22.45 12.69 18.36
N SER A 14 -22.84 11.43 18.49
CA SER A 14 -21.99 10.40 19.12
C SER A 14 -21.11 9.57 18.17
N ILE A 15 -20.99 9.96 16.88
CA ILE A 15 -20.19 9.22 15.88
C ILE A 15 -18.93 10.03 15.54
N SER A 16 -17.97 10.13 16.45
CA SER A 16 -16.75 10.94 16.22
C SER A 16 -15.43 10.20 16.37
N SER A 17 -15.42 8.86 16.40
CA SER A 17 -14.17 8.10 16.52
C SER A 17 -14.10 6.92 15.55
N PHE A 18 -14.02 7.22 14.26
CA PHE A 18 -13.40 6.30 13.31
C PHE A 18 -11.92 6.67 13.21
N SER A 19 -11.07 5.96 13.95
CA SER A 19 -9.62 6.01 13.73
C SER A 19 -9.29 5.08 12.58
N PHE A 20 -8.87 5.63 11.44
CA PHE A 20 -8.21 4.85 10.41
C PHE A 20 -6.82 4.47 10.95
N ALA A 21 -6.45 3.19 10.88
CA ALA A 21 -5.06 2.81 11.07
C ALA A 21 -4.26 3.48 9.94
N GLU A 22 -3.26 4.29 10.29
CA GLU A 22 -2.33 4.87 9.32
C GLU A 22 -1.52 3.71 8.71
N VAL A 23 -1.97 3.23 7.55
CA VAL A 23 -1.24 2.25 6.76
C VAL A 23 -0.26 3.04 5.90
N SER A 24 0.97 3.16 6.37
CA SER A 24 2.08 3.65 5.58
C SER A 24 2.48 2.59 4.55
N LEU A 25 2.10 2.86 3.30
CA LEU A 25 2.51 2.11 2.12
C LEU A 25 3.67 2.87 1.47
N SER A 26 4.87 2.29 1.52
CA SER A 26 6.02 2.77 0.76
C SER A 26 6.24 1.84 -0.43
N GLY A 27 6.67 2.38 -1.58
CA GLY A 27 6.93 1.58 -2.76
C GLY A 27 8.16 2.08 -3.51
N ASN A 28 8.96 1.16 -4.01
CA ASN A 28 10.14 1.44 -4.82
C ASN A 28 9.95 0.87 -6.23
N ILE A 29 10.43 1.59 -7.24
CA ILE A 29 10.47 1.13 -8.64
C ILE A 29 11.85 1.42 -9.22
N ALA A 30 12.41 0.46 -9.95
CA ALA A 30 13.68 0.60 -10.64
C ALA A 30 13.59 -0.05 -12.02
N VAL A 31 14.10 0.68 -13.02
CA VAL A 31 14.16 0.22 -14.42
C VAL A 31 15.63 0.01 -14.75
N THR A 32 15.97 -1.15 -15.28
CA THR A 32 17.33 -1.47 -15.76
C THR A 32 17.26 -2.00 -17.18
N THR A 33 18.28 -1.70 -17.99
CA THR A 33 18.37 -2.18 -19.37
C THR A 33 18.67 -3.67 -19.47
N ASP A 34 19.36 -4.23 -18.47
CA ASP A 34 19.58 -5.67 -18.34
C ASP A 34 19.53 -6.05 -16.85
N TYR A 35 18.89 -7.17 -16.54
CA TYR A 35 18.86 -7.73 -15.19
C TYR A 35 19.86 -8.88 -15.10
N VAL A 36 21.02 -8.62 -14.49
CA VAL A 36 22.09 -9.60 -14.32
C VAL A 36 22.05 -10.19 -12.91
N TRP A 37 21.88 -11.51 -12.81
CA TRP A 37 22.01 -12.24 -11.55
C TRP A 37 23.16 -13.23 -11.64
N ARG A 38 24.14 -13.10 -10.73
CA ARG A 38 25.35 -13.96 -10.66
C ARG A 38 26.13 -14.02 -11.98
N GLY A 39 26.11 -12.94 -12.77
CA GLY A 39 26.83 -12.86 -14.04
C GLY A 39 26.08 -13.43 -15.24
N MET A 40 24.80 -13.79 -15.11
CA MET A 40 23.94 -14.18 -16.24
C MET A 40 22.76 -13.22 -16.38
N THR A 41 22.45 -12.81 -17.62
CA THR A 41 21.22 -12.06 -17.93
C THR A 41 19.99 -12.92 -17.66
N GLN A 42 18.99 -12.31 -17.03
CA GLN A 42 17.71 -12.93 -16.70
C GLN A 42 16.59 -12.48 -17.64
N ASN A 43 16.87 -11.48 -18.48
CA ASN A 43 15.92 -10.95 -19.45
C ASN A 43 16.48 -10.86 -20.87
N ALA A 44 17.46 -11.70 -21.23
CA ALA A 44 18.04 -11.73 -22.57
C ALA A 44 18.53 -10.36 -23.09
N GLU A 45 19.06 -9.51 -22.20
CA GLU A 45 19.49 -8.12 -22.48
C GLU A 45 18.34 -7.14 -22.82
N ASP A 46 17.09 -7.56 -22.66
CA ASP A 46 15.92 -6.70 -22.79
C ASP A 46 15.64 -5.91 -21.49
N PRO A 47 14.96 -4.75 -21.58
CA PRO A 47 14.65 -3.92 -20.42
C PRO A 47 13.85 -4.66 -19.36
N SER A 48 14.25 -4.52 -18.09
CA SER A 48 13.51 -5.07 -16.96
C SER A 48 13.04 -4.00 -15.97
N VAL A 49 11.88 -4.28 -15.36
CA VAL A 49 11.28 -3.43 -14.33
C VAL A 49 11.23 -4.22 -13.03
N SER A 50 11.81 -3.65 -11.99
CA SER A 50 11.77 -4.18 -10.63
C SER A 50 11.03 -3.22 -9.71
N GLY A 51 10.34 -3.77 -8.73
CA GLY A 51 9.63 -2.95 -7.76
C GLY A 51 9.40 -3.68 -6.45
N GLY A 52 8.99 -2.93 -5.44
CA GLY A 52 8.59 -3.46 -4.16
C GLY A 52 7.59 -2.58 -3.46
N PHE A 53 6.84 -3.19 -2.55
CA PHE A 53 5.94 -2.50 -1.63
C PHE A 53 6.27 -2.92 -0.20
N ASP A 54 6.44 -1.91 0.64
CA ASP A 54 6.64 -2.03 2.09
C ASP A 54 5.35 -1.62 2.79
N LEU A 55 4.76 -2.56 3.53
CA LEU A 55 3.61 -2.30 4.39
C LEU A 55 4.09 -2.24 5.85
N GLU A 56 4.18 -1.03 6.41
CA GLU A 56 4.69 -0.82 7.77
C GLU A 56 3.75 -1.38 8.85
N HIS A 57 2.46 -1.58 8.53
CA HIS A 57 1.47 -2.10 9.48
C HIS A 57 1.77 -3.54 9.95
N GLU A 58 2.48 -4.36 9.15
CA GLU A 58 2.71 -5.78 9.45
C GLU A 58 4.09 -6.34 9.02
N GLN A 59 5.12 -5.49 8.92
CA GLN A 59 6.49 -5.88 8.51
C GLN A 59 6.52 -6.83 7.30
N ARG A 60 5.73 -6.51 6.28
CA ARG A 60 5.57 -7.37 5.10
C ARG A 60 6.22 -6.69 3.90
N PHE A 61 7.22 -7.35 3.33
CA PHE A 61 7.97 -6.92 2.15
C PHE A 61 7.50 -7.71 0.92
N LEU A 62 7.03 -7.01 -0.12
CA LEU A 62 6.73 -7.62 -1.41
C LEU A 62 7.70 -7.07 -2.45
N HIS A 63 8.34 -7.95 -3.22
CA HIS A 63 9.26 -7.58 -4.29
C HIS A 63 8.98 -8.41 -5.54
N TRP A 64 9.05 -7.77 -6.70
CA TRP A 64 8.91 -8.42 -8.00
C TRP A 64 9.88 -7.84 -9.03
N ILE A 65 10.19 -8.66 -10.03
CA ILE A 65 10.94 -8.27 -11.21
C ILE A 65 10.19 -8.85 -12.41
N VAL A 66 9.90 -7.99 -13.39
CA VAL A 66 9.33 -8.38 -14.68
C VAL A 66 10.37 -8.04 -15.74
N GLY A 67 10.84 -9.07 -16.44
CA GLY A 67 11.55 -8.94 -17.69
C GLY A 67 10.55 -8.84 -18.84
N CYS A 68 10.71 -7.84 -19.72
CA CYS A 68 9.92 -7.69 -20.94
C CYS A 68 10.63 -8.35 -22.12
#